data_AF-A0ABD5D8X9-F1
#
_entry.id   AF-A0ABD5D8X9-F1
#
_cell.length_a   1.000
_cell.length_b   1.000
_cell.length_c   1.000
_cell.angle_alpha   90.00
_cell.angle_beta   90.00
_cell.angle_gamma   90.00
#
_symmetry.space_group_name_H-M   'P 1'
#
loop_
_entity.id
_entity.type
_entity.pdbx_description
1 polymer ?
#
loop_
_entity_poly.entity_id
_entity_poly.type
_entity_poly.pdbx_seq_one_letter_code
_entity_poly.pdbx_strand_id
1 'polypeptide(L)' 'MSSRLTEQEAVAYLKDAFNEVGCEIELDDFDNSILLTITGCSTVQIDRKRFSKRKRLEETVALLKRSLAES' A
#
# COMPACT_ATOMS: atom_id res chain seq x y z
N MET A 1 3.72 17.47 -14.36
CA MET A 1 2.93 17.55 -13.12
C MET A 1 3.43 16.47 -12.17
N SER A 2 4.22 16.83 -11.17
CA SER A 2 4.72 15.88 -10.16
C SER A 2 3.88 16.04 -8.90
N SER A 3 2.67 15.53 -8.92
CA SER A 3 1.86 15.46 -7.70
C SER A 3 2.36 14.27 -6.89
N ARG A 4 3.34 14.53 -6.02
CA ARG A 4 3.76 13.55 -5.01
C ARG A 4 2.53 13.19 -4.20
N LEU A 5 2.23 11.90 -4.06
CA LEU A 5 1.20 11.45 -3.15
C LEU A 5 1.67 11.69 -1.72
N THR A 6 0.78 12.23 -0.90
CA THR A 6 0.93 12.26 0.55
C THR A 6 0.74 10.86 1.14
N GLU A 7 1.22 10.63 2.37
CA GLU A 7 0.94 9.37 3.08
C GLU A 7 -0.57 9.09 3.13
N GLN A 8 -1.39 10.11 3.42
CA GLN A 8 -2.84 9.95 3.55
C GLN A 8 -3.51 9.54 2.23
N GLU A 9 -3.11 10.13 1.10
CA GLU A 9 -3.63 9.73 -0.22
C GLU A 9 -3.21 8.29 -0.57
N ALA A 10 -1.98 7.89 -0.22
CA ALA A 10 -1.52 6.53 -0.43
C ALA A 10 -2.29 5.54 0.45
N VAL A 11 -2.52 5.85 1.72
CA VAL A 11 -3.34 5.03 2.64
C VAL A 11 -4.77 4.90 2.13
N ALA A 12 -5.39 6.01 1.71
CA ALA A 12 -6.76 5.98 1.18
C ALA A 12 -6.86 5.08 -0.05
N TYR A 13 -5.88 5.18 -0.96
CA TYR A 13 -5.81 4.32 -2.14
C TYR A 13 -5.61 2.83 -1.78
N LEU A 14 -4.74 2.53 -0.82
CA LEU A 14 -4.52 1.15 -0.36
C LEU A 14 -5.76 0.57 0.32
N LYS A 15 -6.43 1.34 1.19
CA LYS A 15 -7.68 0.91 1.85
C LYS A 15 -8.75 0.60 0.81
N ASP A 16 -8.94 1.47 -0.18
CA ASP A 16 -9.89 1.24 -1.26
C ASP A 16 -9.54 -0.03 -2.07
N ALA A 17 -8.26 -0.18 -2.43
CA ALA A 17 -7.80 -1.31 -3.24
C ALA A 17 -7.95 -2.67 -2.55
N PHE A 18 -7.84 -2.74 -1.23
CA PHE A 18 -7.92 -3.98 -0.45
C PHE A 18 -9.18 -4.06 0.44
N ASN A 19 -10.17 -3.19 0.23
CA ASN A 19 -11.40 -3.14 1.02
C ASN A 19 -12.15 -4.49 1.01
N GLU A 20 -12.15 -5.18 -0.13
CA GLU A 20 -12.86 -6.45 -0.32
C GLU A 20 -12.20 -7.64 0.41
N VAL A 21 -10.89 -7.56 0.68
CA VAL A 21 -10.11 -8.66 1.28
C VAL A 21 -9.92 -8.47 2.79
N GLY A 22 -10.18 -7.25 3.29
CA GLY A 22 -9.85 -6.84 4.64
C GLY A 22 -8.36 -6.52 4.77
N CYS A 23 -8.04 -5.27 5.09
CA CYS A 23 -6.67 -4.84 5.38
C CYS A 23 -6.61 -3.86 6.54
N GLU A 24 -5.52 -3.95 7.28
CA GLU A 24 -5.12 -2.98 8.29
C GLU A 24 -3.92 -2.20 7.76
N ILE A 25 -3.93 -0.89 7.98
CA ILE A 25 -2.87 0.00 7.51
C ILE A 25 -2.36 0.80 8.69
N GLU A 26 -1.05 0.71 8.91
CA GLU A 26 -0.33 1.47 9.91
C GLU A 26 0.68 2.39 9.21
N LEU A 27 0.79 3.61 9.73
CA LEU A 27 1.80 4.57 9.30
C LEU A 27 2.98 4.47 10.25
N ASP A 28 4.16 4.17 9.70
CA ASP A 28 5.41 4.26 10.42
C ASP A 28 6.07 5.60 10.08
N ASP A 29 5.85 6.58 10.95
CA ASP A 29 6.44 7.92 10.83
C ASP A 29 7.96 7.92 11.01
N PHE A 30 8.53 6.91 11.68
CA PHE A 30 9.96 6.82 11.96
C PHE A 30 10.71 6.42 10.69
N ASP A 31 10.25 5.36 10.02
CA ASP A 31 10.85 4.86 8.78
C ASP A 31 10.26 5.48 7.52
N ASN A 32 9.27 6.38 7.66
CA ASN A 32 8.52 6.95 6.54
C ASN A 32 7.99 5.82 5.64
N SER A 33 7.27 4.87 6.24
CA SER A 33 6.76 3.70 5.53
C SER A 33 5.29 3.44 5.88
N ILE A 34 4.60 2.76 4.98
CA ILE A 34 3.23 2.29 5.20
C ILE A 34 3.32 0.79 5.40
N LEU A 35 2.85 0.32 6.55
CA LEU A 35 2.68 -1.09 6.84
C LEU A 35 1.26 -1.48 6.44
N LEU A 36 1.15 -2.39 5.48
CA LEU A 36 -0.12 -2.94 5.00
C LEU A 36 -0.21 -4.40 5.46
N THR A 37 -1.10 -4.67 6.40
CA THR A 37 -1.42 -6.02 6.83
C THR A 37 -2.70 -6.46 6.13
N ILE A 38 -2.63 -7.53 5.34
CA ILE A 38 -3.80 -8.07 4.65
C ILE A 38 -4.30 -9.28 5.45
N THR A 39 -5.59 -9.30 5.80
CA THR A 39 -6.15 -10.33 6.67
C THR A 39 -5.95 -11.72 6.08
N GLY A 40 -5.35 -12.65 6.84
CA GLY A 40 -5.01 -13.99 6.36
C GLY A 40 -3.74 -14.06 5.51
N CYS A 41 -2.99 -12.96 5.42
CA CYS A 41 -1.74 -12.85 4.67
C CYS A 41 -0.63 -12.17 5.50
N SER A 42 0.53 -12.00 4.88
CA SER A 42 1.69 -11.35 5.51
C SER A 42 1.57 -9.83 5.50
N THR A 43 2.15 -9.18 6.51
CA THR A 43 2.34 -7.73 6.54
C THR A 43 3.39 -7.31 5.52
N VAL A 44 3.10 -6.27 4.75
CA VAL A 44 3.96 -5.72 3.71
C VAL A 44 4.33 -4.29 4.06
N GLN A 45 5.63 -4.02 4.09
CA GLN A 45 6.15 -2.67 4.26
C GLN A 45 6.31 -1.99 2.89
N ILE A 46 5.75 -0.79 2.76
CA ILE A 46 5.82 0.04 1.56
C ILE A 46 6.54 1.35 1.92
N ASP A 47 7.79 1.49 1.48
CA ASP A 47 8.57 2.70 1.71
C ASP A 47 7.98 3.94 1.01
N ARG A 48 8.23 5.14 1.56
CA ARG A 48 7.89 6.44 0.92
C ARG A 48 8.41 6.61 -0.49
N LYS A 49 9.53 5.99 -0.83
CA LYS A 49 10.05 5.99 -2.21
C LYS A 49 9.14 5.24 -3.19
N ARG A 50 8.36 4.27 -2.72
CA ARG A 50 7.42 3.49 -3.52
C ARG A 50 6.04 4.13 -3.57
N PHE A 51 5.55 4.73 -2.49
CA PHE A 51 4.23 5.39 -2.52
C PHE A 51 4.25 6.87 -2.91
N SER A 52 5.40 7.55 -2.95
CA SER A 52 5.50 8.98 -3.37
C SER A 52 5.11 9.25 -4.82
N LYS A 53 4.96 8.22 -5.65
CA LYS A 53 4.44 8.32 -7.02
C LYS A 53 3.29 7.35 -7.21
N ARG A 54 2.15 7.84 -7.70
CA ARG A 54 0.94 7.04 -7.96
C ARG A 54 1.22 5.78 -8.76
N LYS A 55 1.93 5.89 -9.88
CA LYS A 55 2.28 4.74 -10.73
C LYS A 55 3.00 3.62 -9.96
N ARG A 56 3.92 3.96 -9.06
CA ARG A 56 4.65 2.96 -8.26
C ARG A 56 3.77 2.32 -7.19
N LEU A 57 2.86 3.10 -6.61
CA LEU A 57 1.85 2.58 -5.69
C LEU A 57 0.92 1.59 -6.40
N GLU A 58 0.43 1.96 -7.59
CA GLU A 58 -0.40 1.10 -8.45
C GLU A 58 0.32 -0.21 -8.82
N GLU A 59 1.59 -0.14 -9.23
CA GLU A 59 2.42 -1.32 -9.50
C GLU A 59 2.58 -2.22 -8.25
N THR A 60 2.78 -1.61 -7.07
CA THR A 60 2.90 -2.35 -5.80
C THR A 60 1.59 -3.04 -5.46
N VAL A 61 0.45 -2.37 -5.60
CA VAL A 61 -0.88 -2.95 -5.36
C VAL A 61 -1.16 -4.10 -6.34
N ALA A 62 -0.84 -3.93 -7.62
CA ALA A 62 -1.04 -4.98 -8.62
C ALA A 62 -0.22 -6.24 -8.30
N LEU A 63 1.04 -6.07 -7.87
CA LEU A 63 1.89 -7.18 -7.44
C LEU A 63 1.29 -7.90 -6.23
N LEU A 64 0.84 -7.15 -5.23
CA LEU A 64 0.23 -7.72 -4.01
C LEU A 64 -1.06 -8.48 -4.31
N LYS A 65 -1.95 -7.91 -5.13
CA LYS A 65 -3.18 -8.60 -5.56
C LYS A 65 -2.88 -9.89 -6.33
N ARG A 66 -1.82 -9.89 -7.14
CA ARG A 66 -1.39 -11.11 -7.86
C ARG A 66 -0.88 -12.18 -6.90
N SER A 67 -0.05 -11.82 -5.93
CA SER A 67 0.42 -12.76 -4.90
C SER A 67 -0.71 -13.34 -4.06
N LEU A 68 -1.74 -12.53 -3.77
CA LEU A 68 -2.96 -12.99 -3.10
C LEU A 68 -3.78 -13.98 -3.94
N ALA A 69 -3.90 -13.73 -5.26
CA ALA A 69 -4.64 -14.62 -6.15
C ALA A 69 -3.93 -15.94 -6.45
N GLU A 70 -2.61 -15.99 -6.26
CA GLU A 70 -1.77 -17.18 -6.43
C GLU A 70 -1.62 -18.02 -5.14
N SER A 71 -2.19 -17.56 -4.00
CA SER A 71 -2.21 -18.27 -2.69
C SER A 71 -3.56 -18.96 -2.45
#